data_AF-A0A924B313-F1
#
_entry.id   AF-A0A924B313-F1
#
_cell.length_a   1.000
_cell.length_b   1.000
_cell.length_c   1.000
_cell.angle_alpha   90.00
_cell.angle_beta   90.00
_cell.angle_gamma   90.00
#
_symmetry.space_group_name_H-M   'P 1'
#
loop_
_entity.id
_entity.type
_entity.pdbx_description
1 polymer ?
#
loop_
_entity_poly.entity_id
_entity_poly.type
_entity_poly.pdbx_seq_one_letter_code
_entity_poly.pdbx_strand_id
1 'polypeptide(L)'
;MKQTFTAKSVVTENSPEEESFIVGFMDNEKDPSEFALFQRAFEFDDQDEETGLAGHWFEYKDQAYGDYKACESVTILKDVIKIKISENSKNIFSEFSGFEIHFNISNEELKFMIETMKSIFQDNPEILRIED
;
A
#
# COMPACT_ATOMS: atom_id res chain seq x y z
N MET A 1 -11.77 13.51 3.16
CA MET A 1 -12.80 12.56 2.71
C MET A 1 -12.21 11.17 2.64
N LYS A 2 -13.02 10.14 2.79
CA LYS A 2 -12.58 8.76 2.58
C LYS A 2 -12.85 8.39 1.13
N GLN A 3 -11.84 7.90 0.43
CA GLN A 3 -11.95 7.46 -0.97
C GLN A 3 -12.27 5.97 -1.02
N THR A 4 -13.14 5.57 -1.95
CA THR A 4 -13.55 4.17 -2.09
C THR A 4 -13.61 3.77 -3.55
N PHE A 5 -13.01 2.62 -3.88
CA PHE A 5 -13.12 2.01 -5.21
C PHE A 5 -13.04 0.48 -5.13
N THR A 6 -13.35 -0.18 -6.25
CA THR A 6 -13.25 -1.63 -6.38
C THR A 6 -12.13 -1.96 -7.35
N ALA A 7 -11.08 -2.59 -6.84
CA ALA A 7 -10.03 -3.16 -7.65
C ALA A 7 -10.52 -4.43 -8.36
N LYS A 8 -10.30 -4.50 -9.66
CA LYS A 8 -10.57 -5.69 -10.47
C LYS A 8 -9.33 -6.59 -10.60
N SER A 9 -8.15 -6.04 -10.33
CA SER A 9 -6.90 -6.77 -10.29
C SER A 9 -6.10 -6.36 -9.06
N VAL A 10 -5.49 -7.35 -8.42
CA VAL A 10 -4.55 -7.17 -7.32
C VAL A 10 -3.23 -7.80 -7.74
N VAL A 11 -2.20 -6.99 -7.85
CA VAL A 11 -0.84 -7.43 -8.16
C VAL A 11 -0.10 -7.57 -6.84
N THR A 12 0.57 -8.69 -6.62
CA THR A 12 1.40 -8.92 -5.45
C THR A 12 2.72 -9.49 -5.94
N GLU A 13 3.81 -8.82 -5.60
CA GLU A 13 5.15 -9.19 -6.05
C GLU A 13 6.15 -9.10 -4.90
N ASN A 14 7.04 -10.08 -4.86
CA ASN A 14 8.31 -10.01 -4.18
C ASN A 14 9.33 -10.04 -5.31
N SER A 15 9.75 -8.87 -5.78
CA SER A 15 10.51 -8.70 -7.02
C SER A 15 11.99 -8.57 -6.72
N PRO A 16 12.82 -9.59 -6.99
CA PRO A 16 14.27 -9.46 -6.86
C PRO A 16 14.88 -8.55 -7.91
N GLU A 17 14.20 -8.34 -9.04
CA GLU A 17 14.66 -7.44 -10.10
C GLU A 17 14.48 -5.97 -9.71
N GLU A 18 13.35 -5.65 -9.06
CA GLU A 18 13.05 -4.31 -8.53
C GLU A 18 13.52 -4.14 -7.07
N GLU A 19 14.22 -5.14 -6.53
CA GLU A 19 14.68 -5.25 -5.14
C GLU A 19 13.64 -4.76 -4.11
N SER A 20 12.37 -5.09 -4.34
CA SER A 20 11.26 -4.55 -3.55
C SER A 20 10.05 -5.47 -3.45
N PHE A 21 9.29 -5.27 -2.38
CA PHE A 21 7.96 -5.84 -2.17
C PHE A 21 6.93 -4.87 -2.73
N ILE A 22 5.95 -5.38 -3.49
CA ILE A 22 4.93 -4.58 -4.15
C ILE A 22 3.55 -5.21 -3.95
N VAL A 23 2.56 -4.38 -3.59
CA VAL A 23 1.14 -4.73 -3.65
C VAL A 23 0.37 -3.60 -4.32
N GLY A 24 -0.21 -3.89 -5.48
CA GLY A 24 -0.99 -2.95 -6.28
C GLY A 24 -2.46 -3.34 -6.38
N PHE A 25 -3.35 -2.36 -6.31
CA PHE A 25 -4.79 -2.50 -6.48
C PHE A 25 -5.23 -1.62 -7.64
N MET A 26 -5.92 -2.15 -8.64
CA MET A 26 -6.32 -1.38 -9.82
C MET A 26 -7.71 -1.75 -10.34
N ASP A 27 -8.48 -0.76 -10.78
CA ASP A 27 -9.83 -0.93 -11.34
C ASP A 27 -9.84 -1.45 -12.79
N ASN A 28 -8.69 -1.39 -13.47
CA ASN A 28 -8.42 -1.90 -14.81
C ASN A 28 -6.92 -2.22 -14.97
N GLU A 29 -6.57 -3.35 -15.58
CA GLU A 29 -5.17 -3.79 -15.75
C GLU A 29 -4.36 -3.02 -16.78
N LYS A 30 -5.03 -2.40 -17.77
CA LYS A 30 -4.33 -1.77 -18.90
C LYS A 30 -4.24 -0.25 -18.79
N ASP A 31 -5.30 0.34 -18.26
CA ASP A 31 -5.46 1.79 -18.16
C ASP A 31 -6.31 2.09 -16.91
N PRO A 32 -5.71 1.96 -15.71
CA PRO A 32 -6.44 2.16 -14.47
C PRO A 32 -6.85 3.62 -14.29
N SER A 33 -8.13 3.84 -14.02
CA SER A 33 -8.62 5.15 -13.60
C SER A 33 -8.48 5.35 -12.09
N GLU A 34 -8.43 4.26 -11.35
CA GLU A 34 -8.25 4.19 -9.90
C GLU A 34 -7.21 3.11 -9.61
N PHE A 35 -6.08 3.49 -9.00
CA PHE A 35 -5.15 2.52 -8.44
C PHE A 35 -4.54 2.99 -7.13
N ALA A 36 -4.12 2.04 -6.32
CA ALA A 36 -3.30 2.27 -5.15
C ALA A 36 -2.13 1.28 -5.12
N LEU A 37 -0.97 1.74 -4.68
CA LEU A 37 0.26 0.96 -4.66
C LEU A 37 0.91 1.04 -3.28
N PHE A 38 1.28 -0.10 -2.73
CA PHE A 38 2.21 -0.22 -1.62
C PHE A 38 3.53 -0.76 -2.14
N GLN A 39 4.63 -0.18 -1.69
CA GLN A 39 5.97 -0.66 -2.03
C GLN A 39 6.93 -0.50 -0.84
N ARG A 40 7.94 -1.37 -0.76
CA ARG A 40 9.09 -1.19 0.13
C ARG A 40 10.31 -1.85 -0.50
N ALA A 41 11.45 -1.15 -0.54
CA ALA A 41 12.74 -1.75 -0.90
C ALA A 41 13.09 -2.89 0.07
N PHE A 42 13.91 -3.85 -0.34
CA PHE A 42 14.36 -4.94 0.55
C PHE A 42 15.28 -4.43 1.65
N GLU A 43 16.20 -3.55 1.26
CA GLU A 43 17.21 -2.94 2.11
C GLU A 43 17.18 -1.41 1.91
N PHE A 44 17.72 -0.68 2.88
CA PHE A 44 17.83 0.78 2.87
C PHE A 44 19.30 1.15 3.07
N ASP A 45 19.74 2.22 2.41
CA ASP A 45 21.06 2.79 2.67
C ASP A 45 21.01 3.91 3.71
N ASP A 46 22.18 4.44 4.09
CA ASP A 46 22.27 5.52 5.09
C ASP A 46 21.52 6.79 4.63
N GLN A 47 21.46 7.05 3.32
CA GLN A 47 20.76 8.22 2.78
C GLN A 47 19.25 8.06 2.95
N ASP A 48 18.70 6.86 2.71
CA ASP A 48 17.27 6.58 2.91
C ASP A 48 16.85 6.83 4.37
N GLU A 49 17.68 6.42 5.32
CA GLU A 49 17.45 6.65 6.75
C GLU A 49 17.52 8.14 7.10
N GLU A 50 18.56 8.84 6.63
CA GLU A 50 18.76 10.27 6.88
C GLU A 50 17.65 11.14 6.29
N THR A 51 17.14 10.77 5.11
CA THR A 51 16.08 11.49 4.41
C THR A 51 14.68 11.03 4.80
N GLY A 52 14.57 9.99 5.62
CA GLY A 52 13.30 9.44 6.11
C GLY A 52 12.55 8.56 5.11
N LEU A 53 13.16 8.24 3.97
CA LEU A 53 12.62 7.38 2.90
C LEU A 53 12.69 5.89 3.23
N ALA A 54 13.46 5.51 4.26
CA ALA A 54 13.48 4.14 4.78
C ALA A 54 12.12 3.74 5.36
N GLY A 55 11.30 3.01 4.60
CA GLY A 55 10.01 2.50 5.03
C GLY A 55 9.07 2.21 3.86
N HIS A 56 7.78 2.07 4.16
CA HIS A 56 6.77 1.84 3.12
C HIS A 56 6.50 3.10 2.31
N TRP A 57 6.36 2.93 1.01
CA TRP A 57 5.76 3.88 0.09
C TRP A 57 4.28 3.53 -0.09
N PHE A 58 3.43 4.56 -0.15
CA PHE A 58 2.05 4.42 -0.57
C PHE A 58 1.69 5.50 -1.58
N GLU A 59 1.04 5.11 -2.68
CA GLU A 59 0.62 5.98 -3.77
C GLU A 59 -0.81 5.69 -4.19
N TYR A 60 -1.51 6.73 -4.65
CA TYR A 60 -2.84 6.62 -5.22
C TYR A 60 -2.97 7.41 -6.53
N LYS A 61 -3.40 6.77 -7.62
CA LYS A 61 -3.61 7.33 -8.98
C LYS A 61 -2.41 7.93 -9.71
N ASP A 62 -1.48 8.55 -9.00
CA ASP A 62 -0.35 9.25 -9.59
C ASP A 62 0.72 9.43 -8.50
N GLN A 63 1.99 9.44 -8.90
CA GLN A 63 3.13 9.65 -7.99
C GLN A 63 3.05 10.98 -7.24
N ALA A 64 2.35 11.99 -7.77
CA ALA A 64 2.07 13.24 -7.08
C ALA A 64 1.20 13.06 -5.82
N TYR A 65 0.49 11.93 -5.70
CA TYR A 65 -0.24 11.50 -4.51
C TYR A 65 0.41 10.26 -3.88
N GLY A 66 1.73 10.23 -3.88
CA GLY A 66 2.52 9.23 -3.18
C GLY A 66 3.43 9.85 -2.12
N ASP A 67 3.62 9.13 -1.03
CA ASP A 67 4.52 9.55 0.05
C ASP A 67 5.09 8.35 0.83
N TYR A 68 6.25 8.56 1.45
CA TYR A 68 6.85 7.59 2.35
C TYR A 68 6.19 7.67 3.73
N LYS A 69 6.03 6.52 4.38
CA LYS A 69 5.41 6.38 5.70
C LYS A 69 3.99 6.99 5.74
N ALA A 70 3.27 6.95 4.61
CA ALA A 70 2.02 7.69 4.45
C ALA A 70 0.81 7.10 5.19
N CYS A 71 0.96 5.93 5.83
CA CYS A 71 -0.15 5.23 6.45
C CYS A 71 -0.03 5.29 7.97
N GLU A 72 -1.10 5.73 8.63
CA GLU A 72 -1.25 5.62 10.08
C GLU A 72 -1.73 4.22 10.49
N SER A 73 -2.60 3.62 9.68
CA SER A 73 -3.09 2.26 9.88
C SER A 73 -3.54 1.63 8.57
N VAL A 74 -3.30 0.34 8.43
CA VAL A 74 -3.76 -0.51 7.32
C VAL A 74 -4.46 -1.72 7.91
N THR A 75 -5.70 -1.98 7.51
CA THR A 75 -6.48 -3.14 7.96
C THR A 75 -6.92 -3.96 6.77
N ILE A 76 -6.51 -5.22 6.73
CA ILE A 76 -6.86 -6.17 5.67
C ILE A 76 -7.93 -7.10 6.21
N LEU A 77 -9.06 -7.14 5.51
CA LEU A 77 -10.10 -8.16 5.63
C LEU A 77 -10.10 -9.01 4.36
N LYS A 78 -10.99 -10.01 4.31
CA LYS A 78 -11.06 -10.97 3.19
C LYS A 78 -11.24 -10.32 1.81
N ASP A 79 -12.03 -9.26 1.70
CA ASP A 79 -12.47 -8.65 0.43
C ASP A 79 -12.27 -7.13 0.41
N VAL A 80 -11.61 -6.58 1.42
CA VAL A 80 -11.40 -5.14 1.53
C VAL A 80 -10.13 -4.81 2.30
N ILE A 81 -9.41 -3.79 1.85
CA ILE A 81 -8.33 -3.14 2.58
C ILE A 81 -8.74 -1.72 2.94
N LYS A 82 -8.56 -1.37 4.22
CA LYS A 82 -8.87 -0.04 4.77
C LYS A 82 -7.57 0.64 5.18
N ILE A 83 -7.39 1.86 4.72
CA ILE A 83 -6.16 2.62 4.89
C ILE A 83 -6.52 3.95 5.54
N LYS A 84 -5.80 4.33 6.59
CA LYS A 84 -5.86 5.66 7.17
C LYS A 84 -4.56 6.38 6.85
N ILE A 85 -4.67 7.59 6.29
CA ILE A 85 -3.50 8.39 5.94
C ILE A 85 -2.94 9.08 7.17
N SER A 86 -1.61 9.05 7.26
CA SER A 86 -0.80 9.72 8.27
C SER A 86 -1.04 11.24 8.27
N GLU A 87 -1.04 11.83 9.46
CA GLU A 87 -1.04 13.29 9.60
C GLU A 87 0.12 13.96 8.84
N ASN A 88 1.27 13.30 8.77
CA ASN A 88 2.46 13.82 8.10
C ASN A 88 2.29 13.93 6.58
N SER A 89 1.46 13.07 6.00
CA SER A 89 1.23 13.01 4.55
C SER A 89 -0.02 13.78 4.13
N LYS A 90 -0.68 14.50 5.05
CA LYS A 90 -1.88 15.28 4.76
C LYS A 90 -1.69 16.35 3.68
N ASN A 91 -0.50 16.90 3.50
CA ASN A 91 -0.28 17.90 2.47
C ASN A 91 -0.31 17.29 1.06
N ILE A 92 0.14 16.04 0.92
CA ILE A 92 0.15 15.30 -0.34
C ILE A 92 -1.25 14.76 -0.64
N PHE A 93 -1.85 14.07 0.33
CA PHE A 93 -3.17 13.47 0.15
C PHE A 93 -4.33 14.46 0.27
N SER A 94 -4.09 15.64 0.87
CA SER A 94 -4.93 16.84 1.06
C SER A 94 -6.41 16.60 1.31
N GLU A 95 -7.11 16.11 0.30
CA GLU A 95 -8.51 15.79 0.29
C GLU A 95 -8.80 14.42 0.94
N PHE A 96 -7.85 13.48 0.96
CA PHE A 96 -8.05 12.12 1.41
C PHE A 96 -7.57 11.89 2.85
N SER A 97 -8.48 11.42 3.71
CA SER A 97 -8.17 10.97 5.08
C SER A 97 -7.88 9.48 5.15
N GLY A 98 -8.11 8.75 4.05
CA GLY A 98 -8.03 7.30 4.02
C GLY A 98 -8.75 6.71 2.81
N PHE A 99 -8.56 5.41 2.63
CA PHE A 99 -9.04 4.64 1.49
C PHE A 99 -9.78 3.38 1.98
N GLU A 100 -10.76 2.94 1.22
CA GLU A 100 -11.35 1.62 1.33
C GLU A 100 -11.40 1.00 -0.06
N ILE A 101 -10.63 -0.06 -0.25
CA ILE A 101 -10.45 -0.68 -1.57
C ILE A 101 -11.01 -2.08 -1.49
N HIS A 102 -12.09 -2.32 -2.22
CA HIS A 102 -12.69 -3.64 -2.33
C HIS A 102 -11.97 -4.44 -3.41
N PHE A 103 -11.83 -5.74 -3.22
CA PHE A 103 -11.23 -6.63 -4.19
C PHE A 103 -11.87 -8.03 -4.06
N ASN A 104 -11.65 -8.86 -5.07
CA ASN A 104 -12.09 -10.24 -5.04
C ASN A 104 -10.98 -11.12 -5.60
N ILE A 105 -10.25 -11.75 -4.69
CA ILE A 105 -9.12 -12.65 -4.99
C ILE A 105 -9.33 -13.98 -4.26
N SER A 106 -8.65 -15.01 -4.71
CA SER A 106 -8.65 -16.32 -4.05
C SER A 106 -8.01 -16.25 -2.66
N ASN A 107 -8.29 -17.23 -1.80
CA ASN A 107 -7.65 -17.33 -0.49
C ASN A 107 -6.13 -17.52 -0.57
N GLU A 108 -5.62 -18.07 -1.67
CA GLU A 108 -4.18 -18.24 -1.89
C GLU A 108 -3.52 -16.89 -2.22
N GLU A 109 -4.11 -16.14 -3.15
CA GLU A 109 -3.70 -14.76 -3.45
C GLU A 109 -3.79 -13.86 -2.22
N LEU A 110 -4.87 -13.97 -1.43
CA LEU A 110 -5.02 -13.21 -0.19
C LEU A 110 -3.90 -13.52 0.81
N LYS A 111 -3.54 -14.79 0.99
CA LYS A 111 -2.43 -15.18 1.87
C LYS A 111 -1.12 -14.59 1.37
N PHE A 112 -0.86 -14.67 0.06
CA PHE A 112 0.36 -14.13 -0.52
C PHE A 112 0.42 -12.60 -0.36
N MET A 113 -0.66 -11.89 -0.65
CA MET A 113 -0.79 -10.46 -0.42
C MET A 113 -0.53 -10.10 1.04
N ILE A 114 -1.09 -10.84 2.01
CA ILE A 114 -0.88 -10.60 3.44
C ILE A 114 0.60 -10.77 3.83
N GLU A 115 1.28 -11.83 3.36
CA GLU A 115 2.69 -12.02 3.66
C GLU A 115 3.56 -10.91 3.04
N THR A 116 3.29 -10.50 1.81
CA THR A 116 3.99 -9.37 1.17
C THR A 116 3.72 -8.06 1.91
N MET A 117 2.48 -7.81 2.35
CA MET A 117 2.15 -6.63 3.16
C MET A 117 2.87 -6.66 4.52
N LYS A 118 3.04 -7.82 5.15
CA LYS A 118 3.87 -7.93 6.37
C LYS A 118 5.32 -7.53 6.11
N SER A 119 5.88 -7.90 4.96
CA SER A 119 7.22 -7.47 4.56
C SER A 119 7.30 -5.97 4.28
N ILE A 120 6.27 -5.38 3.66
CA ILE A 120 6.18 -3.92 3.44
C ILE A 120 6.10 -3.15 4.76
N PHE A 121 5.43 -3.69 5.77
CA PHE A 121 5.27 -3.04 7.07
C PHE A 121 6.22 -3.59 8.16
N GLN A 122 7.28 -4.31 7.80
CA GLN A 122 8.10 -5.03 8.78
C GLN A 122 8.79 -4.13 9.83
N ASP A 123 9.09 -2.89 9.46
CA ASP A 123 9.74 -1.91 10.34
C ASP A 123 8.75 -1.24 11.30
N ASN A 124 7.44 -1.28 10.99
CA ASN A 124 6.35 -0.68 11.78
C ASN A 124 5.12 -1.62 11.79
N PRO A 125 5.25 -2.84 12.35
CA PRO A 125 4.24 -3.89 12.23
C PRO A 125 2.89 -3.51 12.87
N GLU A 126 2.86 -2.54 13.79
CA GLU A 126 1.64 -2.05 14.43
C GLU A 126 0.70 -1.28 13.48
N ILE A 127 1.21 -0.81 12.34
CA ILE A 127 0.40 -0.16 11.30
C ILE A 127 -0.52 -1.19 10.63
N LEU A 128 -0.04 -2.42 10.43
CA LEU A 128 -0.76 -3.48 9.72
C LEU A 128 -1.58 -4.35 10.67
N ARG A 129 -2.89 -4.48 10.39
CA ARG A 129 -3.81 -5.36 11.10
C ARG A 129 -4.50 -6.29 10.12
N ILE A 130 -4.62 -7.56 10.50
CA ILE A 130 -5.36 -8.57 9.76
C ILE A 130 -6.58 -8.94 10.60
N GLU A 131 -7.77 -8.83 10.02
CA GLU A 131 -9.04 -9.16 10.67
C GLU A 131 -9.76 -10.27 9.88
N ASP A 132 -10.40 -11.18 10.62
CA ASP A 132 -11.14 -12.34 10.08
C ASP A 132 -12.52 -11.99 9.51
#